data_AF-A0A5R2N4U5-F1
#
_entry.id   AF-A0A5R2N4U5-F1
#
_cell.length_a   1.000
_cell.length_b   1.000
_cell.length_c   1.000
_cell.angle_alpha   90.00
_cell.angle_beta   90.00
_cell.angle_gamma   90.00
#
_symmetry.space_group_name_H-M   'P 1'
#
loop_
_entity.id
_entity.type
_entity.pdbx_description
1 polymer ?
#
loop_
_entity_poly.entity_id
_entity_poly.type
_entity_poly.pdbx_seq_one_letter_code
_entity_poly.pdbx_strand_id
1 'polypeptide(L)'
;RRPAAEAVRSFLMLRFGLHLGLRQKNLRQLMVSERGRLPRSERQLADMKRGELRWSEREQGWEVLIPSVAFKNANSSFFGSKPFRLVLPNLGGLYEHIEAYIDRHRRVLLGGTEDPGTFFIKTVKATSKDAAYDRNTFYEAWRQVIQRYGIYNPYTHRGVIVGLLPHGPHNVRDVLATHILKQ
;
A
#
# COMPACT_ATOMS: atom_id res chain seq x y z
N ARG A 1 16.41 -14.49 3.44
CA ARG A 1 16.07 -13.35 2.52
C ARG A 1 14.55 -13.17 2.34
N ARG A 2 13.78 -14.22 2.01
CA ARG A 2 12.32 -14.12 1.83
C ARG A 2 11.53 -13.65 3.07
N PRO A 3 11.77 -14.15 4.30
CA PRO A 3 11.01 -13.68 5.47
C PRO A 3 11.15 -12.17 5.73
N ALA A 4 12.35 -11.61 5.48
CA ALA A 4 12.58 -10.17 5.58
C ALA A 4 11.78 -9.40 4.53
N ALA A 5 11.75 -9.87 3.28
CA ALA A 5 10.95 -9.27 2.21
C ALA A 5 9.45 -9.26 2.54
N GLU A 6 8.93 -10.35 3.11
CA GLU A 6 7.55 -10.44 3.55
C GLU A 6 7.25 -9.49 4.72
N ALA A 7 8.15 -9.40 5.70
CA ALA A 7 8.02 -8.48 6.82
C ALA A 7 8.03 -7.01 6.37
N VAL A 8 8.91 -6.62 5.45
CA VAL A 8 8.95 -5.26 4.89
C VAL A 8 7.66 -4.96 4.11
N ARG A 9 7.17 -5.90 3.29
CA ARG A 9 5.87 -5.75 2.61
C ARG A 9 4.74 -5.52 3.63
N SER A 10 4.70 -6.33 4.70
CA SER A 10 3.69 -6.23 5.77
C SER A 10 3.75 -4.88 6.48
N PHE A 11 4.94 -4.40 6.82
CA PHE A 11 5.15 -3.08 7.41
C PHE A 11 4.62 -1.98 6.48
N LEU A 12 5.01 -2.00 5.20
CA LEU A 12 4.56 -1.01 4.23
C LEU A 12 3.06 -1.03 4.00
N MET A 13 2.41 -2.21 4.00
CA MET A 13 0.94 -2.31 3.90
C MET A 13 0.26 -1.52 5.02
N LEU A 14 0.72 -1.69 6.28
CA LEU A 14 0.17 -0.96 7.42
C LEU A 14 0.44 0.55 7.32
N ARG A 15 1.68 0.94 7.03
CA ARG A 15 2.06 2.37 6.93
C ARG A 15 1.28 3.08 5.84
N PHE A 16 1.14 2.47 4.67
CA PHE A 16 0.36 3.06 3.56
C PHE A 16 -1.12 3.14 3.90
N GLY A 17 -1.70 2.12 4.52
CA GLY A 17 -3.10 2.19 4.93
C GLY A 17 -3.36 3.28 5.98
N LEU A 18 -2.43 3.47 6.93
CA LEU A 18 -2.52 4.50 7.97
C LEU A 18 -2.31 5.92 7.41
N HIS A 19 -1.32 6.13 6.53
CA HIS A 19 -1.02 7.46 6.00
C HIS A 19 -2.01 7.90 4.92
N LEU A 20 -2.48 6.98 4.08
CA LEU A 20 -3.28 7.34 2.91
C LEU A 20 -4.78 7.22 3.15
N GLY A 21 -5.22 6.39 4.11
CA GLY A 21 -6.65 6.12 4.35
C GLY A 21 -7.39 5.61 3.10
N LEU A 22 -6.67 5.05 2.13
CA LEU A 22 -7.25 4.67 0.84
C LEU A 22 -8.13 3.43 0.95
N ARG A 23 -9.07 3.30 -0.01
CA ARG A 23 -9.84 2.05 -0.15
C ARG A 23 -8.89 0.91 -0.53
N GLN A 24 -9.27 -0.29 -0.10
CA GLN A 24 -8.56 -1.53 -0.42
C GLN A 24 -8.23 -1.67 -1.92
N LYS A 25 -9.18 -1.34 -2.80
CA LYS A 25 -8.96 -1.35 -4.26
C LYS A 25 -7.77 -0.48 -4.67
N ASN A 26 -7.69 0.75 -4.15
CA ASN A 26 -6.66 1.72 -4.53
C ASN A 26 -5.29 1.32 -4.00
N LEU A 27 -5.20 0.80 -2.77
CA LEU A 27 -3.93 0.28 -2.23
C LEU A 27 -3.44 -0.93 -3.03
N ARG A 28 -4.34 -1.87 -3.31
CA ARG A 28 -4.02 -3.09 -4.05
C ARG A 28 -3.56 -2.81 -5.48
N GLN A 29 -4.17 -1.84 -6.15
CA GLN A 29 -3.90 -1.51 -7.55
C GLN A 29 -2.91 -0.35 -7.72
N LEU A 30 -2.32 0.13 -6.63
CA LEU A 30 -1.32 1.19 -6.67
C LEU A 30 -0.13 0.73 -7.50
N MET A 31 0.15 1.41 -8.60
CA MET A 31 1.34 1.18 -9.42
C MET A 31 2.56 1.78 -8.73
N VAL A 32 3.76 1.44 -9.20
CA VAL A 32 4.99 2.08 -8.72
C VAL A 32 5.90 2.45 -9.88
N SER A 33 6.50 3.64 -9.76
CA SER A 33 7.62 4.09 -10.57
C SER A 33 8.86 4.19 -9.68
N GLU A 34 9.93 3.54 -10.11
CA GLU A 34 11.23 3.64 -9.44
C GLU A 34 11.74 5.09 -9.49
N ARG A 35 12.49 5.49 -8.46
CA ARG A 35 13.16 6.78 -8.45
C ARG A 35 14.12 6.88 -9.64
N GLY A 36 14.14 8.04 -10.30
CA GLY A 36 14.94 8.27 -11.51
C GLY A 36 14.30 7.75 -12.81
N ARG A 37 13.20 6.98 -12.75
CA ARG A 37 12.41 6.66 -13.95
C ARG A 37 11.32 7.70 -14.17
N LEU A 38 10.96 7.91 -15.43
CA LEU A 38 9.83 8.76 -15.80
C LEU A 38 8.52 8.11 -15.31
N PRO A 39 7.78 8.76 -14.40
CA PRO A 39 6.50 8.24 -13.92
C PRO A 39 5.43 8.32 -15.02
N ARG A 40 4.33 7.59 -14.82
CA ARG A 40 3.19 7.68 -15.73
C ARG A 40 2.54 9.06 -15.65
N SER A 41 2.09 9.55 -16.80
CA SER A 41 1.27 10.76 -16.85
C SER A 41 -0.07 10.55 -16.15
N GLU A 42 -0.67 11.63 -15.67
CA GLU A 42 -2.00 11.59 -15.05
C GLU A 42 -3.06 11.01 -15.99
N ARG A 43 -2.96 11.30 -17.29
CA ARG A 43 -3.86 10.74 -18.33
C ARG A 43 -3.74 9.21 -18.42
N GLN A 44 -2.52 8.68 -18.50
CA GLN A 44 -2.31 7.22 -18.52
C GLN A 44 -2.88 6.56 -17.27
N LEU A 45 -2.69 7.18 -16.10
CA LEU A 45 -3.24 6.68 -14.84
C LEU A 45 -4.78 6.75 -14.81
N ALA A 46 -5.36 7.80 -15.40
CA ALA A 46 -6.81 7.97 -15.51
C ALA A 46 -7.42 6.89 -16.41
N ASP A 47 -6.81 6.61 -17.57
CA ASP A 47 -7.23 5.56 -18.49
C ASP A 47 -7.19 4.18 -17.81
N MET A 48 -6.15 3.92 -17.01
CA MET A 48 -6.02 2.70 -16.21
C MET A 48 -6.94 2.67 -14.97
N LYS A 49 -7.48 3.82 -14.55
CA LYS A 49 -8.18 4.04 -13.28
C LYS A 49 -7.36 3.54 -12.07
N ARG A 50 -6.06 3.83 -12.06
CA ARG A 50 -5.10 3.44 -11.02
C ARG A 50 -4.29 4.64 -10.54
N GLY A 51 -3.77 4.53 -9.32
CA GLY A 51 -2.77 5.45 -8.79
C GLY A 51 -1.35 4.96 -9.01
N GLU A 52 -0.38 5.81 -8.71
CA GLU A 52 1.04 5.48 -8.74
C GLU A 52 1.79 6.06 -7.54
N LEU A 53 2.68 5.27 -6.95
CA LEU A 53 3.74 5.71 -6.05
C LEU A 53 4.95 6.12 -6.89
N ARG A 54 5.45 7.33 -6.70
CA ARG A 54 6.57 7.90 -7.45
C ARG A 54 7.39 8.87 -6.62
N TRP A 55 8.63 9.10 -7.02
CA TRP A 55 9.46 10.15 -6.42
C TRP A 55 9.05 11.53 -6.96
N SER A 56 8.86 12.50 -6.08
CA SER A 56 8.65 13.90 -6.41
C SER A 56 9.96 14.66 -6.22
N GLU A 57 10.56 15.15 -7.31
CA GLU A 57 11.75 16.00 -7.23
C GLU A 57 11.47 17.36 -6.61
N ARG A 58 10.23 17.86 -6.77
CA ARG A 58 9.83 19.14 -6.17
C ARG A 58 9.75 19.05 -4.65
N GLU A 59 9.11 18.00 -4.15
CA GLU A 59 8.84 17.83 -2.71
C GLU A 59 9.91 16.98 -2.01
N GLN A 60 10.92 16.50 -2.76
CA GLN A 60 11.99 15.61 -2.30
C GLN A 60 11.45 14.41 -1.50
N GLY A 61 10.41 13.76 -2.03
CA GLY A 61 9.73 12.70 -1.32
C GLY A 61 8.88 11.77 -2.16
N TRP A 62 8.52 10.63 -1.56
CA TRP A 62 7.64 9.63 -2.16
C TRP A 62 6.20 10.14 -2.18
N GLU A 63 5.69 10.45 -3.38
CA GLU A 63 4.33 10.93 -3.65
C GLU A 63 3.44 9.77 -4.12
N VAL A 64 2.22 9.72 -3.59
CA VAL A 64 1.12 8.94 -4.16
C VAL A 64 0.23 9.88 -4.96
N LEU A 65 0.17 9.65 -6.28
CA LEU A 65 -0.79 10.32 -7.16
C LEU A 65 -1.90 9.35 -7.55
N ILE A 66 -3.16 9.78 -7.41
CA ILE A 66 -4.33 9.03 -7.86
C ILE A 66 -5.27 9.96 -8.62
N PRO A 67 -5.56 9.71 -9.91
CA PRO A 67 -6.51 10.51 -10.65
C PRO A 67 -7.91 10.39 -10.03
N SER A 68 -8.68 11.47 -10.06
CA SER A 68 -10.01 11.54 -9.45
C SER A 68 -10.92 10.38 -9.90
N VAL A 69 -10.89 10.05 -11.19
CA VAL A 69 -11.67 8.97 -11.83
C VAL A 69 -11.39 7.56 -11.30
N ALA A 70 -10.27 7.34 -10.60
CA ALA A 70 -9.99 6.06 -9.95
C ALA A 70 -10.82 5.87 -8.66
N PHE A 71 -11.36 6.94 -8.08
CA PHE A 71 -12.26 6.88 -6.94
C PHE A 71 -13.72 6.64 -7.37
N LYS A 72 -14.45 5.82 -6.61
CA LYS A 72 -15.90 5.59 -6.85
C LYS A 72 -16.73 6.89 -6.80
N ASN A 73 -16.25 7.90 -6.09
CA ASN A 73 -16.96 9.15 -5.85
C ASN A 73 -16.35 10.32 -6.65
N ALA A 74 -15.73 10.04 -7.80
CA ALA A 74 -15.04 11.04 -8.63
C ALA A 74 -15.93 12.24 -9.00
N ASN A 75 -17.24 12.01 -9.18
CA ASN A 75 -18.21 13.02 -9.56
C ASN A 75 -18.84 13.76 -8.37
N SER A 76 -18.43 13.44 -7.13
CA SER A 76 -18.89 14.21 -5.97
C SER A 76 -18.21 15.57 -5.92
N SER A 77 -18.93 16.60 -5.46
CA SER A 77 -18.45 17.98 -5.32
C SER A 77 -17.14 18.09 -4.53
N PHE A 78 -16.84 17.11 -3.68
CA PHE A 78 -15.63 17.04 -2.85
C PHE A 78 -14.34 16.91 -3.65
N PHE A 79 -14.33 16.24 -4.81
CA PHE A 79 -13.08 16.02 -5.55
C PHE A 79 -12.72 17.16 -6.50
N GLY A 80 -13.67 18.05 -6.85
CA GLY A 80 -13.44 19.14 -7.80
C GLY A 80 -12.73 18.70 -9.09
N SER A 81 -12.89 17.43 -9.48
CA SER A 81 -12.15 16.73 -10.54
C SER A 81 -10.62 16.68 -10.41
N LYS A 82 -10.03 17.15 -9.30
CA LYS A 82 -8.58 17.18 -9.08
C LYS A 82 -8.03 15.81 -8.64
N PRO A 83 -6.82 15.45 -9.05
CA PRO A 83 -6.16 14.24 -8.58
C PRO A 83 -5.86 14.33 -7.09
N PHE A 84 -5.95 13.20 -6.40
CA PHE A 84 -5.39 13.04 -5.06
C PHE A 84 -3.86 13.00 -5.17
N ARG A 85 -3.19 13.81 -4.35
CA ARG A 85 -1.74 13.85 -4.22
C ARG A 85 -1.38 13.91 -2.74
N LEU A 86 -0.51 13.01 -2.30
CA LEU A 86 0.05 13.04 -0.96
C LEU A 86 1.51 12.64 -0.99
N VAL A 87 2.38 13.49 -0.46
CA VAL A 87 3.76 13.11 -0.14
C VAL A 87 3.74 12.36 1.19
N LEU A 88 4.24 11.13 1.18
CA LEU A 88 4.28 10.30 2.37
C LEU A 88 5.27 10.90 3.38
N PRO A 89 4.91 11.00 4.67
CA PRO A 89 5.82 11.50 5.69
C PRO A 89 6.94 10.46 5.92
N ASN A 90 8.20 10.90 5.95
CA ASN A 90 9.32 9.99 6.24
C ASN A 90 9.44 9.68 7.74
N LEU A 91 8.45 9.00 8.30
CA LEU A 91 8.41 8.61 9.70
C LEU A 91 8.82 7.15 9.85
N GLY A 92 9.68 6.85 10.83
CA GLY A 92 10.12 5.48 11.12
C GLY A 92 10.93 4.85 9.98
N GLY A 93 11.69 5.66 9.24
CA GLY A 93 12.49 5.22 8.10
C GLY A 93 11.65 4.73 6.91
N LEU A 94 10.47 5.33 6.68
CA LEU A 94 9.53 4.85 5.66
C LEU A 94 10.17 4.84 4.27
N TYR A 95 10.99 5.84 3.94
CA TYR A 95 11.57 5.95 2.61
C TYR A 95 12.60 4.85 2.36
N GLU A 96 13.42 4.55 3.35
CA GLU A 96 14.40 3.47 3.31
C GLU A 96 13.71 2.11 3.11
N HIS A 97 12.55 1.91 3.75
CA HIS A 97 11.77 0.69 3.56
C HIS A 97 11.11 0.62 2.17
N ILE A 98 10.63 1.75 1.63
CA ILE A 98 10.09 1.83 0.26
C ILE A 98 11.19 1.48 -0.74
N GLU A 99 12.35 2.14 -0.65
CA GLU A 99 13.49 1.93 -1.54
C GLU A 99 13.98 0.48 -1.46
N ALA A 100 14.22 -0.03 -0.26
CA ALA A 100 14.59 -1.43 -0.04
C ALA A 100 13.56 -2.40 -0.64
N TYR A 101 12.28 -2.06 -0.54
CA TYR A 101 11.22 -2.91 -1.03
C TYR A 101 11.20 -2.97 -2.55
N ILE A 102 11.29 -1.81 -3.20
CA ILE A 102 11.35 -1.66 -4.65
C ILE A 102 12.60 -2.33 -5.23
N ASP A 103 13.78 -2.00 -4.69
CA ASP A 103 15.08 -2.44 -5.22
C ASP A 103 15.31 -3.96 -5.08
N ARG A 104 15.13 -4.50 -3.87
CA ARG A 104 15.58 -5.87 -3.56
C ARG A 104 14.47 -6.81 -3.12
N HIS A 105 13.51 -6.36 -2.32
CA HIS A 105 12.56 -7.29 -1.72
C HIS A 105 11.52 -7.79 -2.73
N ARG A 106 11.04 -6.94 -3.64
CA ARG A 106 10.11 -7.35 -4.70
C ARG A 106 10.67 -8.47 -5.55
N ARG A 107 11.94 -8.36 -6.00
CA ARG A 107 12.62 -9.41 -6.75
C ARG A 107 12.64 -10.75 -6.00
N VAL A 108 12.86 -10.73 -4.68
CA VAL A 108 12.82 -11.94 -3.83
C VAL A 108 11.42 -12.55 -3.74
N LEU A 109 10.37 -11.71 -3.73
CA LEU A 109 8.98 -12.16 -3.68
C LEU A 109 8.48 -12.71 -5.03
N LEU A 110 8.94 -12.13 -6.14
CA LEU A 110 8.61 -12.57 -7.51
C LEU A 110 9.26 -13.91 -7.87
N GLY A 111 10.46 -14.16 -7.35
CA GLY A 111 11.17 -15.43 -7.61
C GLY A 111 11.36 -15.74 -9.10
N GLY A 112 11.57 -14.71 -9.93
CA GLY A 112 11.76 -14.83 -11.39
C GLY A 112 10.48 -14.74 -12.23
N THR A 113 9.32 -14.55 -11.59
CA THR A 113 8.04 -14.30 -12.28
C THR A 113 7.96 -12.86 -12.77
N GLU A 114 7.16 -12.63 -13.82
CA GLU A 114 6.87 -11.30 -14.35
C GLU A 114 6.29 -10.37 -13.27
N ASP A 115 6.78 -9.13 -13.24
CA ASP A 115 6.34 -8.11 -12.30
C ASP A 115 5.04 -7.45 -12.79
N PRO A 116 3.93 -7.50 -12.04
CA PRO A 116 2.68 -6.85 -12.44
C PRO A 116 2.73 -5.32 -12.41
N GLY A 117 3.81 -4.72 -11.90
CA GLY A 117 4.01 -3.27 -11.79
C GLY A 117 3.23 -2.61 -10.64
N THR A 118 2.41 -3.37 -9.92
CA THR A 118 1.77 -2.92 -8.68
C THR A 118 2.78 -2.89 -7.54
N PHE A 119 2.67 -1.90 -6.66
CA PHE A 119 3.55 -1.74 -5.52
C PHE A 119 3.52 -2.98 -4.60
N PHE A 120 2.34 -3.37 -4.13
CA PHE A 120 2.20 -4.58 -3.31
C PHE A 120 2.09 -5.83 -4.19
N ILE A 121 2.93 -6.82 -3.93
CA ILE A 121 2.93 -8.11 -4.64
C ILE A 121 2.87 -9.29 -3.66
N LYS A 122 2.24 -10.37 -4.10
CA LYS A 122 2.23 -11.66 -3.41
C LYS A 122 3.62 -12.26 -3.42
N THR A 123 3.89 -13.11 -2.44
CA THR A 123 5.01 -14.03 -2.52
C THR A 123 4.62 -15.13 -3.50
N VAL A 124 5.31 -15.24 -4.63
CA VAL A 124 5.08 -16.30 -5.60
C VAL A 124 5.43 -17.66 -4.98
N LYS A 125 4.56 -18.64 -5.19
CA LYS A 125 4.73 -20.02 -4.73
C LYS A 125 4.84 -20.96 -5.94
N ALA A 126 5.37 -22.16 -5.74
CA ALA A 126 5.47 -23.16 -6.80
C ALA A 126 4.11 -23.45 -7.48
N THR A 127 3.01 -23.34 -6.73
CA THR A 127 1.63 -23.62 -7.18
C THR A 127 0.89 -22.41 -7.76
N SER A 128 1.46 -21.20 -7.71
CA SER A 128 0.79 -19.99 -8.22
C SER A 128 1.81 -18.96 -8.70
N LYS A 129 1.79 -18.70 -10.01
CA LYS A 129 2.65 -17.73 -10.70
C LYS A 129 2.04 -16.33 -10.79
N ASP A 130 0.85 -16.10 -10.28
CA ASP A 130 0.30 -14.74 -10.27
C ASP A 130 0.84 -14.00 -9.06
N ALA A 131 1.60 -12.92 -9.28
CA ALA A 131 2.15 -12.08 -8.22
C ALA A 131 1.21 -10.93 -7.82
N ALA A 132 0.16 -10.64 -8.59
CA ALA A 132 -0.76 -9.54 -8.31
C ALA A 132 -1.77 -9.92 -7.22
N TYR A 133 -2.04 -9.00 -6.31
CA TYR A 133 -3.13 -9.19 -5.36
C TYR A 133 -4.49 -8.98 -6.03
N ASP A 134 -5.46 -9.85 -5.71
CA ASP A 134 -6.89 -9.66 -5.96
C ASP A 134 -7.62 -9.14 -4.71
N ARG A 135 -8.96 -9.11 -4.71
CA ARG A 135 -9.74 -8.62 -3.56
C ARG A 135 -9.53 -9.47 -2.31
N ASN A 136 -9.61 -10.78 -2.47
CA ASN A 136 -9.63 -11.73 -1.37
C ASN A 136 -8.21 -11.91 -0.81
N THR A 137 -7.23 -12.14 -1.68
CA THR A 137 -5.83 -12.31 -1.31
C THR A 137 -5.22 -11.08 -0.63
N PHE A 138 -5.60 -9.86 -1.04
CA PHE A 138 -5.14 -8.65 -0.35
C PHE A 138 -5.77 -8.50 1.03
N TYR A 139 -7.08 -8.81 1.15
CA TYR A 139 -7.78 -8.79 2.44
C TYR A 139 -7.15 -9.81 3.40
N GLU A 140 -6.90 -11.04 2.95
CA GLU A 140 -6.26 -12.07 3.77
C GLU A 140 -4.83 -11.70 4.14
N ALA A 141 -4.05 -11.13 3.21
CA ALA A 141 -2.72 -10.64 3.52
C ALA A 141 -2.76 -9.57 4.61
N TRP A 142 -3.69 -8.61 4.52
CA TRP A 142 -3.87 -7.60 5.56
C TRP A 142 -4.25 -8.23 6.91
N ARG A 143 -5.22 -9.14 6.92
CA ARG A 143 -5.66 -9.83 8.14
C ARG A 143 -4.53 -10.60 8.80
N GLN A 144 -3.71 -11.30 8.02
CA GLN A 144 -2.51 -11.99 8.52
C GLN A 144 -1.49 -11.03 9.12
N VAL A 145 -1.30 -9.85 8.52
CA VAL A 145 -0.42 -8.81 9.07
C VAL A 145 -0.92 -8.33 10.43
N ILE A 146 -2.22 -8.04 10.54
CA ILE A 146 -2.83 -7.65 11.81
C ILE A 146 -2.72 -8.76 12.86
N GLN A 147 -3.02 -10.00 12.50
CA GLN A 147 -2.90 -11.14 13.41
C GLN A 147 -1.48 -11.34 13.91
N ARG A 148 -0.49 -11.15 13.03
CA ARG A 148 0.91 -11.42 13.35
C ARG A 148 1.57 -10.29 14.13
N TYR A 149 1.27 -9.04 13.80
CA TYR A 149 1.99 -7.88 14.31
C TYR A 149 1.11 -6.90 15.10
N GLY A 150 -0.18 -6.85 14.83
CA GLY A 150 -1.09 -5.93 15.52
C GLY A 150 -1.58 -6.50 16.85
N ILE A 151 -2.10 -7.73 16.84
CA ILE A 151 -2.76 -8.34 18.00
C ILE A 151 -1.72 -8.82 19.00
N TYR A 152 -1.79 -8.34 20.24
CA TYR A 152 -0.94 -8.84 21.31
C TYR A 152 -1.33 -10.28 21.71
N ASN A 153 -0.35 -11.17 21.72
CA ASN A 153 -0.49 -12.55 22.15
C ASN A 153 0.19 -12.73 23.53
N PRO A 154 -0.59 -13.00 24.60
CA PRO A 154 -0.05 -13.09 25.96
C PRO A 154 0.89 -14.28 26.19
N TYR A 155 0.79 -15.34 25.39
CA TYR A 155 1.61 -16.54 25.51
C TYR A 155 2.98 -16.40 24.85
N THR A 156 3.10 -15.52 23.86
CA THR A 156 4.37 -15.29 23.12
C THR A 156 4.97 -13.91 23.36
N HIS A 157 4.25 -13.03 24.05
CA HIS A 157 4.58 -11.62 24.23
C HIS A 157 4.86 -10.87 22.91
N ARG A 158 4.26 -11.33 21.81
CA ARG A 158 4.38 -10.73 20.47
C ARG A 158 3.12 -9.95 20.12
N GLY A 159 3.26 -9.01 19.18
CA GLY A 159 2.19 -8.08 18.81
C GLY A 159 2.16 -6.84 19.71
N VAL A 160 1.22 -5.94 19.47
CA VAL A 160 1.28 -4.58 20.03
C VAL A 160 0.05 -4.21 20.87
N ILE A 161 -1.15 -4.61 20.45
CA ILE A 161 -2.40 -4.10 21.05
C ILE A 161 -3.19 -5.22 21.71
N VAL A 162 -3.37 -5.12 23.03
CA VAL A 162 -4.22 -6.01 23.83
C VAL A 162 -5.68 -5.82 23.42
N GLY A 163 -6.38 -6.93 23.17
CA GLY A 163 -7.80 -6.91 22.80
C GLY A 163 -8.10 -6.49 21.35
N LEU A 164 -7.09 -6.20 20.53
CA LEU A 164 -7.29 -5.94 19.10
C LEU A 164 -7.79 -7.22 18.40
N LEU A 165 -8.84 -7.07 17.60
CA LEU A 165 -9.35 -8.17 16.77
C LEU A 165 -8.82 -8.08 15.34
N PRO A 166 -8.74 -9.23 14.62
CA PRO A 166 -8.41 -9.23 13.21
C PRO A 166 -9.40 -8.37 12.42
N HIS A 167 -8.89 -7.46 11.60
CA HIS A 167 -9.71 -6.54 10.82
C HIS A 167 -9.11 -6.31 9.44
N GLY A 168 -9.90 -5.74 8.54
CA GLY A 168 -9.47 -5.43 7.18
C GLY A 168 -9.02 -3.98 7.01
N PRO A 169 -8.48 -3.62 5.83
CA PRO A 169 -8.05 -2.25 5.52
C PRO A 169 -9.20 -1.22 5.59
N HIS A 170 -10.45 -1.65 5.46
CA HIS A 170 -11.61 -0.76 5.55
C HIS A 170 -11.77 -0.17 6.96
N ASN A 171 -11.57 -0.99 7.99
CA ASN A 171 -11.71 -0.55 9.39
C ASN A 171 -10.73 0.57 9.73
N VAL A 172 -9.49 0.49 9.23
CA VAL A 172 -8.49 1.56 9.44
C VAL A 172 -8.95 2.86 8.80
N ARG A 173 -9.48 2.80 7.58
CA ARG A 173 -10.02 3.99 6.91
C ARG A 173 -11.16 4.61 7.71
N ASP A 174 -12.07 3.81 8.26
CA ASP A 174 -13.22 4.31 9.01
C ASP A 174 -12.77 5.01 10.29
N VAL A 175 -11.80 4.43 11.01
CA VAL A 175 -11.18 5.05 12.20
C VAL A 175 -10.49 6.38 11.83
N LEU A 176 -9.72 6.43 10.74
CA LEU A 176 -9.07 7.66 10.29
C LEU A 176 -10.10 8.74 9.94
N ALA A 177 -11.18 8.39 9.24
CA ALA A 177 -12.24 9.32 8.91
C ALA A 177 -12.92 9.85 10.19
N THR A 178 -13.22 8.98 11.15
CA THR A 178 -13.78 9.41 12.45
C THR A 178 -12.80 10.30 13.23
N HIS A 179 -11.50 10.01 13.19
CA HIS A 179 -10.49 10.83 13.88
C HIS A 179 -10.43 12.25 13.31
N ILE A 180 -10.46 12.40 11.97
CA ILE A 180 -10.47 13.71 11.30
C ILE A 180 -11.75 14.49 11.63
N LEU A 181 -12.91 13.82 11.72
CA LEU A 181 -14.18 14.48 12.02
C LEU A 181 -14.33 14.93 13.49
N LYS A 182 -13.51 14.38 14.40
CA LYS A 182 -13.55 14.72 15.83
C LYS A 182 -12.62 15.89 16.21
N GLN A 183 -11.74 16.30 15.29
CA GLN A 183 -10.89 17.48 15.44
C GLN A 183 -11.65 18.72 14.95
#